data_AF-A0A1Y1KGI2-F1
#
_entry.id   AF-A0A1Y1KGI2-F1
#
_cell.length_a   1.000
_cell.length_b   1.000
_cell.length_c   1.000
_cell.angle_alpha   90.00
_cell.angle_beta   90.00
_cell.angle_gamma   90.00
#
_symmetry.space_group_name_H-M   'P 1'
#
loop_
_entity.id
_entity.type
_entity.pdbx_description
1 polymer ?
#
loop_
_entity_poly.entity_id
_entity_poly.type
_entity_poly.pdbx_seq_one_letter_code
_entity_poly.pdbx_strand_id
1 'polypeptide(L)'
;DNCDYATNYKSDLKQHILKHKGPKNFRCDICDFATNRKTSLKRHLLRHNVSKDLKCAKCNYETNNKYNFKQHLLRHTDCKDFKCGNCYYETKIKRNLKRHVLKHTNCKDFK
;
A
#
# COMPACT_ATOMS: atom_id res chain seq x y z
N ASP A 1 12.94 14.24 -12.29
CA ASP A 1 12.04 14.96 -11.38
C ASP A 1 10.61 15.18 -11.90
N ASN A 2 10.10 14.39 -12.87
CA ASN A 2 8.71 14.51 -13.31
C ASN A 2 7.87 13.34 -12.77
N CYS A 3 6.88 13.64 -11.94
CA CYS A 3 5.96 12.66 -11.37
C CYS A 3 4.54 13.20 -11.45
N ASP A 4 3.67 12.52 -12.21
CA ASP A 4 2.29 12.93 -12.51
C ASP A 4 1.32 12.66 -11.34
N TYR A 5 1.80 12.81 -10.10
CA TYR A 5 0.98 12.56 -8.92
C TYR A 5 0.00 13.73 -8.68
N ALA A 6 -1.29 13.46 -8.88
CA ALA A 6 -2.37 14.38 -8.54
C ALA A 6 -3.15 13.90 -7.30
N THR A 7 -3.58 14.85 -6.47
CA THR A 7 -4.47 14.62 -5.32
C THR A 7 -5.27 15.87 -5.02
N ASN A 8 -6.51 15.71 -4.55
CA ASN A 8 -7.36 16.81 -4.10
C ASN A 8 -7.03 17.27 -2.67
N TYR A 9 -6.08 16.61 -1.98
CA TYR A 9 -5.72 16.91 -0.60
C TYR A 9 -4.33 17.55 -0.50
N LYS A 10 -4.28 18.82 -0.07
CA LYS A 10 -3.03 19.59 0.08
C LYS A 10 -2.00 18.89 0.99
N SER A 11 -2.45 18.20 2.05
CA SER A 11 -1.60 17.40 2.94
C SER A 11 -0.90 16.26 2.22
N ASP A 12 -1.62 15.57 1.32
CA ASP A 12 -1.10 14.44 0.57
C ASP A 12 -0.09 14.89 -0.48
N LEU A 13 -0.32 16.03 -1.13
CA LEU A 13 0.63 16.62 -2.07
C LEU A 13 1.93 17.02 -1.37
N LYS A 14 1.85 17.72 -0.24
CA LYS A 14 3.03 18.03 0.60
C LYS A 14 3.79 16.76 0.97
N GLN A 15 3.06 15.74 1.43
CA GLN A 15 3.64 14.47 1.83
C GLN A 15 4.22 13.67 0.64
N HIS A 16 3.69 13.85 -0.56
CA HIS A 16 4.23 13.27 -1.79
C HIS A 16 5.56 13.91 -2.15
N ILE A 17 5.64 15.25 -2.15
CA ILE A 17 6.87 16.00 -2.47
C ILE A 17 8.02 15.58 -1.55
N LEU A 18 7.74 15.28 -0.28
CA LEU A 18 8.74 14.77 0.66
C LEU A 18 9.41 13.47 0.20
N LYS A 19 8.81 12.69 -0.69
CA LYS A 19 9.45 11.47 -1.24
C LYS A 19 10.58 11.80 -2.21
N HIS A 20 10.48 12.91 -2.92
CA HIS A 20 11.48 13.32 -3.91
C HIS A 20 12.60 14.15 -3.26
N LYS A 21 12.22 15.11 -2.42
CA LYS A 21 13.14 16.15 -1.91
C LYS A 21 13.12 16.30 -0.39
N GLY A 22 12.30 15.50 0.30
CA GLY A 22 12.15 15.60 1.75
C GLY A 22 13.22 14.81 2.50
N PRO A 23 13.77 15.36 3.59
CA PRO A 23 14.73 14.62 4.40
C PRO A 23 14.04 13.40 5.04
N LYS A 24 14.73 12.26 5.03
CA LYS A 24 14.27 11.02 5.66
C LYS A 24 14.53 11.08 7.17
N ASN A 25 13.70 11.87 7.86
CA ASN A 25 13.87 12.19 9.28
C ASN A 25 13.62 11.02 10.23
N PHE A 26 12.95 9.96 9.78
CA PHE A 26 12.66 8.78 10.59
C PHE A 26 13.60 7.66 10.19
N ARG A 27 14.63 7.41 11.00
CA ARG A 27 15.63 6.36 10.79
C ARG A 27 15.32 5.15 11.66
N CYS A 28 15.72 3.98 11.19
CA CYS A 28 15.70 2.76 11.96
C CYS A 28 17.00 2.65 12.74
N ASP A 29 16.92 2.27 14.01
CA ASP A 29 18.10 2.14 14.87
C ASP A 29 18.78 0.77 14.71
N ILE A 30 18.19 -0.13 13.91
CA ILE A 30 18.65 -1.52 13.72
C ILE A 30 19.29 -1.72 12.34
N CYS A 31 18.97 -0.87 11.35
CA CYS A 31 19.54 -0.95 10.00
C CYS A 31 19.45 0.41 9.28
N ASP A 32 20.04 0.51 8.09
CA ASP A 32 20.11 1.77 7.32
C ASP A 32 18.76 2.27 6.73
N PHE A 33 17.64 1.66 7.11
CA PHE A 33 16.35 2.08 6.62
C PHE A 33 15.96 3.46 7.18
N ALA A 34 15.63 4.38 6.27
CA ALA A 34 15.11 5.70 6.63
C ALA A 34 13.89 6.08 5.79
N THR A 35 12.99 6.86 6.37
CA THR A 35 11.74 7.30 5.73
C THR A 35 11.33 8.69 6.20
N ASN A 36 10.48 9.36 5.43
CA ASN A 36 9.87 10.66 5.77
C ASN A 36 8.50 10.51 6.47
N ARG A 37 8.06 9.27 6.76
CA ARG A 37 6.78 8.98 7.43
C ARG A 37 6.97 8.13 8.68
N LYS A 38 6.57 8.65 9.85
CA LYS A 38 6.61 7.91 11.13
C LYS A 38 5.86 6.57 11.06
N THR A 39 4.71 6.52 10.39
CA THR A 39 3.93 5.29 10.22
C THR A 39 4.66 4.23 9.39
N SER A 40 5.44 4.66 8.39
CA SER A 40 6.29 3.77 7.60
C SER A 40 7.42 3.19 8.45
N LEU A 41 8.05 3.99 9.33
CA LEU A 41 9.08 3.51 10.25
C LEU A 41 8.48 2.50 11.25
N LYS A 42 7.35 2.83 11.91
CA LYS A 42 6.66 1.89 12.81
C LYS A 42 6.37 0.54 12.16
N ARG A 43 5.88 0.56 10.91
CA ARG A 43 5.63 -0.66 10.14
C ARG A 43 6.92 -1.37 9.75
N HIS A 44 7.98 -0.64 9.43
CA HIS A 44 9.28 -1.21 9.12
C HIS A 44 9.87 -1.96 10.32
N LEU A 45 9.77 -1.39 11.53
CA LEU A 45 10.27 -2.00 12.77
C LEU A 45 9.66 -3.37 13.05
N LEU A 46 8.45 -3.64 12.55
CA LEU A 46 7.84 -4.96 12.63
C LEU A 46 8.66 -6.05 11.90
N ARG A 47 9.51 -5.70 10.93
CA ARG A 47 10.41 -6.67 10.27
C ARG A 47 11.53 -7.15 11.18
N HIS A 48 11.91 -6.34 12.16
CA HIS A 48 12.93 -6.67 13.15
C HIS A 48 12.34 -7.42 14.36
N ASN A 49 11.01 -7.48 14.47
CA ASN A 49 10.35 -8.27 15.49
C ASN A 49 10.11 -9.70 14.97
N VAL A 50 10.68 -10.68 15.65
CA VAL A 50 10.56 -12.11 15.32
C VAL A 50 9.17 -12.64 15.67
N SER A 51 8.44 -11.99 16.60
CA SER A 51 7.09 -12.41 16.96
C SER A 51 6.09 -12.07 15.87
N LYS A 52 5.31 -13.07 15.44
CA LYS A 52 4.17 -12.93 14.53
C LYS A 52 2.88 -13.23 15.30
N ASP A 53 2.33 -12.19 15.90
CA ASP A 53 1.19 -12.31 16.82
C ASP A 53 -0.15 -12.54 16.10
N LEU A 54 -0.24 -12.25 14.80
CA LEU A 54 -1.46 -12.43 14.01
C LEU A 54 -1.34 -13.68 13.14
N LYS A 55 -1.98 -14.76 13.60
CA LYS A 55 -2.03 -16.05 12.90
C LYS A 55 -3.38 -16.23 12.23
N CYS A 56 -3.38 -16.71 10.99
CA CYS A 56 -4.62 -17.03 10.29
C CYS A 56 -5.16 -18.37 10.79
N ALA A 57 -6.45 -18.42 11.14
CA ALA A 57 -7.08 -19.67 11.56
C ALA A 57 -7.32 -20.66 10.39
N LYS A 58 -7.28 -20.18 9.14
CA LYS A 58 -7.61 -20.96 7.94
C LYS A 58 -6.39 -21.46 7.16
N CYS A 59 -5.18 -21.01 7.49
CA CYS A 59 -3.93 -21.43 6.83
C CYS A 59 -2.70 -21.02 7.65
N ASN A 60 -1.51 -21.48 7.25
CA ASN A 60 -0.24 -21.20 7.95
C ASN A 60 0.28 -19.75 7.78
N TYR A 61 -0.55 -18.80 7.35
CA TYR A 61 -0.14 -17.41 7.21
C TYR A 61 -0.12 -16.70 8.56
N GLU A 62 0.98 -16.01 8.83
CA GLU A 62 1.21 -15.26 10.05
C GLU A 62 1.91 -13.93 9.75
N THR A 63 1.58 -12.90 10.51
CA THR A 63 2.23 -11.60 10.42
C THR A 63 2.07 -10.83 11.73
N ASN A 64 2.88 -9.81 11.95
CA ASN A 64 2.69 -8.81 13.01
C ASN A 64 2.09 -7.50 12.48
N ASN A 65 1.83 -7.42 11.17
CA ASN A 65 1.24 -6.26 10.53
C ASN A 65 -0.27 -6.43 10.35
N LYS A 66 -1.05 -5.72 11.18
CA LYS A 66 -2.52 -5.72 11.14
C LYS A 66 -3.12 -5.40 9.76
N TYR A 67 -2.54 -4.47 9.02
CA TYR A 67 -3.02 -4.12 7.67
C TYR A 67 -2.84 -5.29 6.71
N ASN A 68 -1.68 -5.94 6.73
CA ASN A 68 -1.42 -7.11 5.89
C ASN A 68 -2.33 -8.28 6.29
N PHE A 69 -2.57 -8.48 7.59
CA PHE A 69 -3.46 -9.52 8.08
C PHE A 69 -4.90 -9.32 7.59
N LYS A 70 -5.47 -8.11 7.72
CA LYS A 70 -6.80 -7.80 7.19
C LYS A 70 -6.90 -8.05 5.68
N GLN A 71 -5.90 -7.60 4.91
CA GLN A 71 -5.86 -7.84 3.47
C GLN A 71 -5.75 -9.33 3.13
N HIS A 72 -5.00 -10.09 3.93
CA HIS A 72 -4.90 -11.54 3.77
C HIS A 72 -6.24 -12.24 4.00
N LEU A 73 -7.00 -11.84 5.04
CA LEU A 73 -8.30 -12.45 5.34
C LEU A 73 -9.29 -12.35 4.19
N LEU A 74 -9.21 -11.28 3.38
CA LEU A 74 -10.02 -11.13 2.17
C LEU A 74 -9.79 -12.26 1.16
N ARG A 75 -8.65 -12.95 1.18
CA ARG A 75 -8.42 -14.11 0.31
C ARG A 75 -9.38 -15.26 0.63
N HIS A 76 -9.73 -15.41 1.90
CA HIS A 76 -10.58 -16.48 2.43
C HIS A 76 -12.08 -16.16 2.43
N THR A 77 -12.46 -14.98 1.95
CA THR A 77 -13.85 -14.60 1.72
C THR A 77 -14.15 -14.69 0.23
N ASP A 78 -15.22 -15.36 -0.17
CA ASP A 78 -15.60 -15.49 -1.59
C ASP A 78 -16.17 -14.22 -2.21
N CYS A 79 -16.22 -13.13 -1.44
CA CYS A 79 -16.65 -11.83 -1.93
C CYS A 79 -15.60 -11.23 -2.88
N LYS A 80 -15.90 -11.25 -4.18
CA LYS A 80 -15.20 -10.46 -5.19
C LYS A 80 -15.77 -9.04 -5.16
N ASP A 81 -15.35 -8.26 -4.17
CA ASP A 81 -15.92 -6.94 -3.87
C ASP A 81 -15.70 -5.89 -4.97
N PHE A 82 -14.67 -6.05 -5.81
CA PHE A 82 -14.26 -5.01 -6.75
C PHE A 82 -14.21 -5.56 -8.18
N LYS A 83 -15.22 -5.21 -8.97
CA LYS A 83 -15.32 -5.52 -10.41
C LYS A 83 -14.91 -4.31 -11.25
N CYS A 84 -14.30 -4.58 -12.39
CA CYS A 84 -14.06 -3.57 -13.41
C CYS A 84 -15.35 -3.29 -14.18
N GLY A 85 -15.66 -2.02 -14.43
CA GLY A 85 -16.80 -1.65 -15.26
C GLY A 85 -16.57 -1.88 -16.76
N ASN A 86 -15.31 -2.02 -17.19
CA ASN A 86 -14.93 -2.02 -18.61
C ASN A 86 -14.55 -3.42 -19.13
N CYS A 87 -14.45 -4.42 -18.26
CA CYS A 87 -14.18 -5.81 -18.64
C CYS A 87 -14.51 -6.78 -17.48
N TYR A 88 -14.35 -8.08 -17.71
CA TYR A 88 -14.61 -9.13 -16.72
C TYR A 88 -13.57 -9.28 -15.60
N TYR A 89 -12.68 -8.30 -15.41
CA TYR A 89 -11.69 -8.36 -14.33
C TYR A 89 -12.32 -8.10 -12.97
N GLU A 90 -12.00 -8.95 -12.01
CA GLU A 90 -12.50 -8.86 -10.64
C GLU A 90 -11.34 -9.10 -9.65
N THR A 91 -11.39 -8.42 -8.50
CA THR A 91 -10.38 -8.61 -7.46
C THR A 91 -10.94 -8.35 -6.07
N LYS A 92 -10.34 -8.97 -5.06
CA LYS A 92 -10.65 -8.75 -3.64
C LYS A 92 -9.91 -7.53 -3.07
N ILE A 93 -9.08 -6.85 -3.85
CA ILE A 93 -8.21 -5.75 -3.40
C ILE A 93 -8.45 -4.48 -4.23
N LYS A 94 -9.04 -3.44 -3.61
CA LYS A 94 -9.35 -2.15 -4.26
C LYS A 94 -8.16 -1.53 -5.02
N ARG A 95 -6.94 -1.60 -4.45
CA ARG A 95 -5.72 -1.12 -5.10
C ARG A 95 -5.43 -1.83 -6.43
N ASN A 96 -5.69 -3.14 -6.49
CA ASN A 96 -5.50 -3.90 -7.72
C ASN A 96 -6.51 -3.49 -8.79
N LEU A 97 -7.77 -3.25 -8.42
CA LEU A 97 -8.77 -2.74 -9.36
C LEU A 97 -8.36 -1.37 -9.90
N LYS A 98 -7.98 -0.42 -9.03
CA LYS A 98 -7.50 0.90 -9.48
C LYS A 98 -6.37 0.79 -10.50
N ARG A 99 -5.35 -0.03 -10.21
CA ARG A 99 -4.23 -0.28 -11.13
C ARG A 99 -4.68 -0.97 -12.42
N HIS A 100 -5.64 -1.87 -12.35
CA HIS A 100 -6.20 -2.54 -13.52
C HIS A 100 -6.94 -1.55 -14.42
N VAL A 101 -7.76 -0.66 -13.87
CA VAL A 101 -8.53 0.34 -14.62
C VAL A 101 -7.62 1.28 -15.41
N LEU A 102 -6.42 1.60 -14.90
CA LEU A 102 -5.42 2.39 -15.64
C LEU A 102 -4.96 1.73 -16.95
N LYS A 103 -5.17 0.43 -17.14
CA LYS A 103 -4.89 -0.25 -18.43
C LYS A 103 -5.98 0.02 -19.48
N HIS A 104 -7.19 0.34 -19.04
CA HIS A 104 -8.31 0.70 -19.93
C HIS A 104 -8.27 2.17 -20.31
N THR A 105 -7.65 3.00 -19.48
CA THR A 105 -7.37 4.40 -19.82
C THR A 105 -6.13 4.43 -20.71
N ASN A 106 -6.32 4.44 -22.04
CA ASN A 106 -5.25 4.81 -22.94
C ASN A 106 -4.73 6.19 -22.49
N CYS A 107 -3.45 6.26 -22.16
CA CYS A 107 -2.77 7.47 -21.74
C CYS A 107 -2.74 8.47 -22.92
N LYS A 108 -3.82 9.23 -23.11
CA LYS A 108 -3.84 10.38 -24.02
C LYS A 108 -4.37 11.67 -23.41
N ASP A 109 -4.95 11.64 -22.21
CA ASP A 109 -5.61 12.82 -21.63
C ASP A 109 -4.97 13.34 -20.34
N PHE A 110 -3.64 13.44 -20.28
CA PHE A 110 -2.96 14.23 -19.24
C PHE A 110 -1.78 14.98 -19.87
N LYS A 111 -2.04 16.22 -20.30
CA LYS A 111 -1.03 17.28 -20.40
C LYS A 111 -0.85 17.93 -19.03
#